data_AF-A0A6M3X7T2-F1
#
_entry.id   AF-A0A6M3X7T2-F1
#
_cell.length_a   1.000
_cell.length_b   1.000
_cell.length_c   1.000
_cell.angle_alpha   90.00
_cell.angle_beta   90.00
_cell.angle_gamma   90.00
#
_symmetry.space_group_name_H-M   'P 1'
#
loop_
_entity.id
_entity.type
_entity.pdbx_description
1 polymer ?
#
loop_
_entity_poly.entity_id
_entity_poly.type
_entity_poly.pdbx_seq_one_letter_code
_entity_poly.pdbx_strand_id
1 'polypeptide(L)'
;MTMKSGNKSDLVFWVKWMLKIESVEQLKTEAKDADDFFILLKFGLKSSKRIWWNGKRFLILNQIDNSEQHLTEKELYTESNIGIAIDKGAFFKD
;
A
#
# COMPACT_ATOMS: atom_id res chain seq x y z
N MET A 1 9.69 50.03 3.44
CA MET A 1 9.06 49.00 2.58
C MET A 1 9.46 47.66 3.16
N THR A 2 8.65 47.13 4.07
CA THR A 2 9.02 46.04 4.97
C THR A 2 8.65 44.72 4.30
N MET A 3 9.65 43.88 3.97
CA MET A 3 9.41 42.53 3.49
C MET A 3 8.78 41.71 4.62
N LYS A 4 7.52 41.31 4.44
CA LYS A 4 6.83 40.39 5.35
C LYS A 4 7.43 38.99 5.15
N SER A 5 8.03 38.50 6.23
CA SER A 5 8.26 37.09 6.58
C SER A 5 7.32 36.12 5.84
N GLY A 6 7.87 35.38 4.87
CA GLY A 6 7.23 34.22 4.28
C GLY A 6 7.13 33.10 5.31
N ASN A 7 5.92 32.60 5.51
CA ASN A 7 5.57 31.58 6.48
C ASN A 7 6.22 30.23 6.08
N LYS A 8 6.85 29.53 7.02
CA LYS A 8 7.46 28.20 6.78
C LYS A 8 6.42 27.09 6.51
N SER A 9 5.14 27.42 6.46
CA SER A 9 4.02 26.51 6.18
C SER A 9 3.92 26.07 4.73
N ASP A 10 4.55 26.79 3.80
CA ASP A 10 4.29 26.61 2.36
C ASP A 10 5.25 25.61 1.69
N LEU A 11 6.12 24.97 2.48
CA LEU A 11 7.09 23.95 2.02
C LEU A 11 6.66 22.51 2.33
N VAL A 12 5.45 22.28 2.88
CA VAL A 12 4.93 20.94 3.21
C VAL A 12 3.90 20.45 2.19
N PHE A 13 3.92 20.96 0.95
CA PHE A 13 2.85 20.72 -0.02
C PHE A 13 3.12 19.59 -1.04
N TRP A 14 4.27 18.89 -1.00
CA TRP A 14 4.56 17.80 -1.97
C TRP A 14 5.36 16.62 -1.42
N VAL A 15 5.26 16.30 -0.13
CA VAL A 15 5.62 14.93 0.30
C VAL A 15 4.32 14.12 0.25
N LYS A 16 4.09 13.42 -0.88
CA LYS A 16 3.09 12.35 -0.91
C LYS A 16 3.60 11.28 0.06
N TRP A 17 3.13 11.34 1.31
CA TRP A 17 3.41 10.30 2.28
C TRP A 17 2.72 9.04 1.78
N MET A 18 3.52 8.06 1.38
CA MET A 18 3.00 6.74 1.05
C MET A 18 2.44 6.14 2.33
N LEU A 19 1.17 5.76 2.33
CA LEU A 19 0.53 5.19 3.51
C LEU A 19 1.07 3.78 3.72
N LYS A 20 1.83 3.59 4.80
CA LYS A 20 2.26 2.27 5.26
C LYS A 20 1.04 1.53 5.82
N ILE A 21 0.87 0.28 5.42
CA ILE A 21 -0.18 -0.60 5.91
C ILE A 21 0.37 -1.41 7.08
N GLU A 22 -0.23 -1.24 8.26
CA GLU A 22 0.25 -1.82 9.52
C GLU A 22 -0.53 -3.05 9.96
N SER A 23 -1.68 -3.33 9.34
CA SER A 23 -2.49 -4.51 9.65
C SER A 23 -3.35 -4.94 8.45
N VAL A 24 -3.78 -6.20 8.47
CA VAL A 24 -4.75 -6.71 7.47
C VAL A 24 -6.10 -5.99 7.59
N GLU A 25 -6.52 -5.59 8.79
CA GLU A 25 -7.75 -4.80 8.98
C GLU A 25 -7.66 -3.44 8.28
N GLN A 26 -6.53 -2.75 8.41
CA GLN A 26 -6.30 -1.51 7.66
C GLN A 26 -6.31 -1.79 6.15
N LEU A 27 -5.70 -2.88 5.69
CA LEU A 27 -5.74 -3.26 4.28
C LEU A 27 -7.18 -3.45 3.77
N LYS A 28 -8.07 -4.09 4.54
CA LYS A 28 -9.49 -4.25 4.17
C LYS A 28 -10.17 -2.89 3.97
N THR A 29 -9.88 -1.91 4.83
CA THR A 29 -10.44 -0.56 4.72
C THR A 29 -9.92 0.14 3.48
N GLU A 30 -8.60 0.11 3.25
CA GLU A 30 -7.97 0.82 2.14
C GLU A 30 -8.24 0.17 0.77
N ALA A 31 -8.48 -1.14 0.73
CA ALA A 31 -8.74 -1.89 -0.51
C ALA A 31 -10.23 -1.99 -0.87
N LYS A 32 -11.13 -1.25 -0.18
CA LYS A 32 -12.58 -1.36 -0.37
C LYS A 32 -13.05 -1.03 -1.79
N ASP A 33 -12.42 -0.04 -2.43
CA ASP A 33 -12.78 0.46 -3.77
C ASP A 33 -11.75 0.10 -4.86
N ALA A 34 -10.96 -0.95 -4.60
CA ALA A 34 -9.64 -1.22 -5.15
C ALA A 34 -8.67 -0.05 -5.15
N ASP A 35 -7.46 -0.38 -4.73
CA ASP A 35 -6.37 0.58 -4.77
C ASP A 35 -5.07 -0.09 -5.18
N ASP A 36 -4.09 0.75 -5.51
CA ASP A 36 -2.75 0.33 -5.84
C ASP A 36 -1.88 0.29 -4.58
N PHE A 37 -1.19 -0.82 -4.44
CA PHE A 37 -0.29 -1.11 -3.33
C PHE A 37 1.02 -1.69 -3.87
N PHE A 38 2.05 -1.69 -3.04
CA PHE A 38 3.28 -2.39 -3.37
C PHE A 38 3.99 -2.91 -2.13
N ILE A 39 4.72 -4.00 -2.35
CA ILE A 39 5.75 -4.47 -1.41
C ILE A 39 7.06 -3.76 -1.76
N LEU A 40 7.66 -3.08 -0.78
CA LEU A 40 9.00 -2.53 -0.89
C LEU A 40 10.02 -3.67 -0.82
N LEU A 41 10.76 -3.85 -1.90
CA LEU A 41 11.85 -4.82 -2.01
C LEU A 41 13.19 -4.13 -1.73
N LYS A 42 14.25 -4.93 -1.62
CA LYS A 42 15.61 -4.40 -1.50
C LYS A 42 15.98 -3.54 -2.71
N PHE A 43 16.93 -2.63 -2.52
CA PHE A 43 17.45 -1.72 -3.56
C PHE A 43 16.40 -0.76 -4.15
N GLY A 44 15.33 -0.45 -3.40
CA GLY A 44 14.30 0.49 -3.83
C GLY A 44 13.36 -0.06 -4.91
N LEU A 45 13.40 -1.36 -5.17
CA LEU A 45 12.47 -2.02 -6.09
C LEU A 45 11.08 -2.16 -5.45
N LYS A 46 10.04 -2.18 -6.28
CA LYS A 46 8.65 -2.35 -5.85
C LYS A 46 8.03 -3.57 -6.52
N SER A 47 7.22 -4.31 -5.77
CA SER A 47 6.32 -5.32 -6.33
C SER A 47 4.90 -4.81 -6.27
N SER A 48 4.44 -4.17 -7.35
CA SER A 48 3.13 -3.52 -7.42
C SER A 48 1.99 -4.54 -7.50
N LYS A 49 0.85 -4.16 -6.94
CA LYS A 49 -0.36 -4.95 -6.76
C LYS A 49 -1.55 -4.02 -6.89
N ARG A 50 -2.61 -4.46 -7.56
CA ARG A 50 -3.93 -3.85 -7.38
C ARG A 50 -4.79 -4.77 -6.52
N ILE A 51 -5.36 -4.25 -5.44
CA ILE A 51 -6.04 -5.08 -4.45
C ILE A 51 -7.45 -4.57 -4.22
N TRP A 52 -8.43 -5.48 -4.29
CA TRP A 52 -9.83 -5.24 -3.93
C TRP A 52 -10.24 -6.14 -2.76
N TRP A 53 -10.89 -5.59 -1.74
CA TRP A 53 -11.54 -6.36 -0.67
C TRP A 53 -13.05 -6.42 -0.87
N ASN A 54 -13.61 -7.62 -1.05
CA ASN A 54 -15.05 -7.79 -1.31
C ASN A 54 -15.89 -8.12 -0.07
N GLY A 55 -15.33 -7.98 1.14
CA GLY A 55 -15.98 -8.38 2.39
C GLY A 55 -15.69 -9.82 2.83
N LYS A 56 -15.11 -10.66 1.96
CA LYS A 56 -14.76 -12.06 2.28
C LYS A 56 -13.35 -12.45 1.84
N ARG A 57 -12.89 -11.95 0.70
CA ARG A 57 -11.60 -12.27 0.08
C ARG A 57 -10.96 -11.01 -0.53
N PHE A 58 -9.64 -11.04 -0.56
CA PHE A 58 -8.82 -10.14 -1.35
C PHE A 58 -8.72 -10.66 -2.77
N LEU A 59 -9.09 -9.83 -3.74
CA LEU A 59 -8.78 -10.03 -5.15
C LEU A 59 -7.50 -9.23 -5.41
N ILE A 60 -6.44 -9.92 -5.79
CA ILE A 60 -5.12 -9.34 -5.97
C ILE A 60 -4.69 -9.55 -7.41
N LEU A 61 -4.42 -8.46 -8.11
CA LEU A 61 -3.76 -8.47 -9.41
C LEU A 61 -2.27 -8.17 -9.22
N ASN A 62 -1.41 -9.14 -9.52
CA ASN A 62 0.03 -8.95 -9.59
C ASN A 62 0.39 -8.23 -10.89
N GLN A 63 0.81 -6.97 -10.83
CA GLN A 63 1.06 -6.18 -12.04
C GLN A 63 2.34 -6.57 -12.80
N ILE A 64 3.20 -7.41 -12.21
CA ILE A 64 4.44 -7.88 -12.86
C ILE A 64 4.12 -8.85 -14.00
N ASP A 65 3.14 -9.73 -13.80
CA ASP A 65 2.79 -10.83 -14.71
C ASP A 65 1.30 -10.92 -15.05
N ASN A 66 0.49 -9.99 -14.53
CA ASN A 66 -0.97 -9.96 -14.63
C ASN A 66 -1.67 -11.20 -14.05
N SER A 67 -1.03 -11.93 -13.14
CA SER A 67 -1.68 -13.03 -12.43
C SER A 67 -2.70 -12.51 -11.40
N GLU A 68 -3.81 -13.22 -11.28
CA GLU A 68 -4.88 -12.91 -10.33
C GLU A 68 -4.92 -13.95 -9.20
N GLN A 69 -5.13 -13.49 -7.98
CA GLN A 69 -5.26 -14.33 -6.79
C GLN A 69 -6.49 -13.93 -5.97
N HIS A 70 -7.15 -14.92 -5.39
CA HIS A 70 -8.34 -14.73 -4.55
C HIS A 70 -8.06 -15.30 -3.16
N LEU A 71 -7.59 -14.45 -2.24
CA LEU A 71 -7.02 -14.89 -0.97
C LEU A 71 -7.92 -14.49 0.21
N THR A 72 -8.10 -15.39 1.15
CA THR A 72 -8.54 -15.05 2.51
C THR A 72 -7.41 -14.37 3.28
N GLU A 73 -7.72 -13.80 4.44
CA GLU A 73 -6.71 -13.19 5.31
C GLU A 73 -5.58 -14.16 5.66
N LYS A 74 -5.93 -15.42 5.98
CA LYS A 74 -4.94 -16.44 6.31
C LYS A 74 -4.06 -16.76 5.09
N GLU A 75 -4.65 -16.83 3.91
CA GLU A 75 -3.93 -17.11 2.67
C GLU A 75 -3.02 -15.95 2.24
N LEU A 76 -3.25 -14.72 2.72
CA LEU A 76 -2.26 -13.64 2.55
C LEU A 76 -0.89 -13.97 3.16
N TYR A 77 -0.86 -14.79 4.21
CA TYR A 77 0.36 -15.19 4.91
C TYR A 77 0.98 -16.47 4.35
N THR A 78 0.20 -17.35 3.73
CA THR A 78 0.68 -18.67 3.26
C THR A 78 0.84 -18.74 1.75
N GLU A 79 -0.03 -18.09 0.98
CA GLU A 79 -0.09 -18.15 -0.49
C GLU A 79 0.40 -16.86 -1.17
N SER A 80 0.79 -15.87 -0.36
CA SER A 80 1.34 -14.60 -0.84
C SER A 80 2.40 -14.05 0.11
N ASN A 81 3.14 -13.04 -0.35
CA ASN A 81 4.09 -12.31 0.49
C ASN A 81 3.48 -11.09 1.20
N ILE A 82 2.18 -10.79 1.00
CA ILE A 82 1.55 -9.56 1.47
C ILE A 82 1.45 -9.53 2.99
N GLY A 83 0.95 -10.61 3.63
CA GLY A 83 0.83 -10.67 5.09
C GLY A 83 2.18 -10.48 5.77
N ILE A 84 3.21 -11.18 5.29
CA ILE A 84 4.59 -11.06 5.78
C ILE A 84 5.15 -9.64 5.53
N ALA A 85 4.80 -8.99 4.42
CA ALA A 85 5.22 -7.63 4.12
C ALA A 85 4.59 -6.60 5.05
N ILE A 86 3.32 -6.78 5.44
CA ILE A 86 2.64 -5.95 6.44
C ILE A 86 3.36 -6.07 7.79
N ASP A 87 3.58 -7.29 8.26
CA ASP A 87 4.26 -7.56 9.55
C ASP A 87 5.68 -6.95 9.61
N LYS A 88 6.36 -6.89 8.46
CA LYS A 88 7.70 -6.29 8.32
C LYS A 88 7.69 -4.77 8.07
N GLY A 89 6.52 -4.14 7.98
CA GLY A 89 6.39 -2.72 7.65
C GLY A 89 6.88 -2.37 6.25
N ALA A 90 6.83 -3.33 5.32
CA ALA A 90 7.29 -3.24 3.94
C ALA A 90 6.14 -3.14 2.92
N PHE A 91 4.90 -2.95 3.38
CA PHE A 91 3.72 -2.87 2.52
C PHE A 91 3.07 -1.48 2.59
N PHE A 92 2.81 -0.89 1.41
CA PHE A 92 2.39 0.50 1.28
C PHE A 92 1.33 0.66 0.19
N LYS A 93 0.48 1.68 0.33
CA LYS A 93 -0.43 2.20 -0.69
C LYS A 93 0.31 3.23 -1.56
N ASP A 94 0.15 3.16 -2.89
CA ASP A 94 0.94 3.94 -3.87
C ASP A 94 0.38 5.33 -4.21
#